data_AF-A0A2G6LST1-F1
#
_entry.id   AF-A0A2G6LST1-F1
#
_cell.length_a   1.000
_cell.length_b   1.000
_cell.length_c   1.000
_cell.angle_alpha   90.00
_cell.angle_beta   90.00
_cell.angle_gamma   90.00
#
_symmetry.space_group_name_H-M   'P 1'
#
loop_
_entity.id
_entity.type
_entity.pdbx_description
1 polymer ?
#
loop_
_entity_poly.entity_id
_entity_poly.type
_entity_poly.pdbx_seq_one_letter_code
_entity_poly.pdbx_strand_id
1 'polypeptide(L)'
;MINYKKERHKSIKIEWTKNLKGDFSFKEKWSYQEGIYKNQFGQLSCDGNCPIEIDGMKDEFGKINKDSLQSFYKMIDTTHVFHSLYSNNRMYEYSGTNFIEFEKLENGIIRGKSTNNASTHSNLVLELKNNLCSAFVELNSIRNLGKNKFPLKSGNIKIDKNLFEKGIVKAKFHFKFKNVIEPDKELFWNGMIYSKINNKHTKQVHKQ
;
A
#
# COMPACT_ATOMS: atom_id res chain seq x y z
N MET A 1 -27.63 25.20 -6.26
CA MET A 1 -26.89 24.61 -5.12
C MET A 1 -26.90 23.10 -5.25
N ILE A 2 -25.78 22.48 -5.62
CA ILE A 2 -25.68 21.03 -5.76
C ILE A 2 -25.49 20.43 -4.37
N ASN A 3 -26.51 19.71 -3.90
CA ASN A 3 -26.52 19.04 -2.62
C ASN A 3 -25.65 17.77 -2.73
N TYR A 4 -24.36 17.89 -2.40
CA TYR A 4 -23.48 16.71 -2.26
C TYR A 4 -23.97 15.89 -1.05
N LYS A 5 -24.91 14.97 -1.29
CA LYS A 5 -25.14 13.86 -0.37
C LYS A 5 -23.80 13.14 -0.21
N LYS A 6 -23.19 13.29 0.95
CA LYS A 6 -21.99 12.56 1.36
C LYS A 6 -22.36 11.07 1.34
N GLU A 7 -22.11 10.38 0.23
CA GLU A 7 -22.40 8.96 0.10
C GLU A 7 -21.71 8.23 1.26
N ARG A 8 -22.51 7.67 2.18
CA ARG A 8 -21.97 6.76 3.20
C ARG A 8 -21.46 5.54 2.46
N HIS A 9 -20.14 5.39 2.40
CA HIS A 9 -19.53 4.17 1.88
C HIS A 9 -20.12 2.97 2.61
N LYS A 10 -20.54 1.97 1.82
CA LYS A 10 -21.05 0.72 2.36
C LYS A 10 -19.98 0.11 3.26
N SER A 11 -20.37 -0.20 4.48
CA SER A 11 -19.51 -0.89 5.44
C SER A 11 -20.02 -2.32 5.65
N ILE A 12 -19.09 -3.20 6.01
CA ILE A 12 -19.35 -4.59 6.38
C ILE A 12 -18.90 -4.81 7.83
N LYS A 13 -19.49 -5.81 8.49
CA LYS A 13 -19.04 -6.21 9.83
C LYS A 13 -17.69 -6.89 9.73
N ILE A 14 -16.80 -6.56 10.68
CA ILE A 14 -15.54 -7.26 10.88
C ILE A 14 -15.84 -8.59 11.59
N GLU A 15 -15.35 -9.69 11.02
CA GLU A 15 -15.35 -10.99 11.67
C GLU A 15 -14.12 -11.11 12.57
N TRP A 16 -14.29 -10.81 13.86
CA TRP A 16 -13.21 -10.93 14.83
C TRP A 16 -12.95 -12.38 15.20
N THR A 17 -11.68 -12.78 15.20
CA THR A 17 -11.23 -14.10 15.68
C THR A 17 -10.09 -13.95 16.70
N LYS A 18 -10.01 -14.86 17.67
CA LYS A 18 -8.92 -14.89 18.67
C LYS A 18 -7.58 -15.30 18.06
N ASN A 19 -7.60 -16.11 17.00
CA ASN A 19 -6.42 -16.57 16.30
C ASN A 19 -6.76 -16.78 14.83
N LEU A 20 -6.30 -15.86 13.98
CA LEU A 20 -6.48 -15.99 12.53
C LEU A 20 -5.46 -16.99 11.96
N LYS A 21 -5.92 -18.20 11.65
CA LYS A 21 -5.14 -19.23 10.93
C LYS A 21 -4.94 -18.85 9.46
N GLY A 22 -3.82 -19.28 8.89
CA GLY A 22 -3.44 -19.05 7.50
C GLY A 22 -1.92 -18.92 7.37
N ASP A 23 -1.40 -19.05 6.16
CA ASP A 23 0.01 -18.82 5.87
C ASP A 23 0.28 -17.32 5.70
N PHE A 24 0.96 -16.72 6.68
CA PHE A 24 1.40 -15.33 6.66
C PHE A 24 2.93 -15.21 6.48
N SER A 25 3.58 -16.25 5.95
CA SER A 25 5.03 -16.26 5.69
C SER A 25 5.51 -15.16 4.75
N PHE A 26 4.60 -14.58 3.95
CA PHE A 26 4.91 -13.41 3.14
C PHE A 26 5.47 -12.26 3.97
N LYS A 27 5.11 -12.13 5.25
CA LYS A 27 5.62 -11.07 6.14
C LYS A 27 7.12 -11.15 6.41
N GLU A 28 7.74 -12.31 6.17
CA GLU A 28 9.19 -12.53 6.28
C GLU A 28 9.92 -12.18 4.97
N LYS A 29 9.18 -11.98 3.87
CA LYS A 29 9.74 -11.49 2.62
C LYS A 29 9.93 -9.98 2.72
N TRP A 30 10.96 -9.49 2.06
CA TRP A 30 11.26 -8.07 1.98
C TRP A 30 11.56 -7.66 0.55
N SER A 31 11.45 -6.37 0.28
CA SER A 31 11.96 -5.74 -0.93
C SER A 31 12.62 -4.41 -0.56
N TYR A 32 13.45 -3.88 -1.45
CA TYR A 32 13.88 -2.50 -1.32
C TYR A 32 12.71 -1.55 -1.60
N GLN A 33 12.88 -0.29 -1.22
CA GLN A 33 11.98 0.79 -1.62
C GLN A 33 11.86 0.87 -3.15
N GLU A 34 10.72 1.38 -3.62
CA GLU A 34 10.50 1.62 -5.05
C GLU A 34 11.66 2.45 -5.64
N GLY A 35 12.14 2.04 -6.81
CA GLY A 35 13.28 2.67 -7.48
C GLY A 35 14.64 2.12 -7.08
N ILE A 36 14.75 1.37 -5.98
CA ILE A 36 16.00 0.72 -5.57
C ILE A 36 16.05 -0.71 -6.11
N TYR A 37 17.12 -1.04 -6.83
CA TYR A 37 17.27 -2.35 -7.46
C TYR A 37 18.74 -2.76 -7.58
N LYS A 38 18.97 -4.05 -7.84
CA LYS A 38 20.31 -4.56 -8.14
C LYS A 38 20.57 -4.42 -9.63
N ASN A 39 21.56 -3.60 -10.03
CA ASN A 39 21.93 -3.45 -11.43
C ASN A 39 22.66 -4.69 -11.97
N GLN A 40 22.96 -4.71 -13.27
CA GLN A 40 23.67 -5.82 -13.94
C GLN A 40 25.07 -6.11 -13.36
N PHE A 41 25.68 -5.14 -12.69
CA PHE A 41 26.98 -5.27 -12.04
C PHE A 41 26.89 -5.75 -10.59
N GLY A 42 25.67 -5.99 -10.10
CA GLY A 42 25.41 -6.45 -8.74
C GLY A 42 25.42 -5.37 -7.67
N GLN A 43 25.45 -4.09 -8.05
CA GLN A 43 25.39 -2.95 -7.14
C GLN A 43 23.93 -2.52 -6.90
N LEU A 44 23.64 -1.94 -5.72
CA LEU A 44 22.33 -1.33 -5.48
C LEU A 44 22.29 0.02 -6.17
N SER A 45 21.49 0.11 -7.24
CA SER A 45 21.23 1.36 -7.94
C SER A 45 19.89 1.94 -7.48
N CYS A 46 19.64 3.18 -7.88
CA CYS A 46 18.42 3.91 -7.63
C CYS A 46 18.06 4.67 -8.91
N ASP A 47 16.82 4.51 -9.39
CA ASP A 47 16.23 5.34 -10.46
C ASP A 47 14.82 5.86 -10.08
N GLY A 48 14.39 6.95 -10.72
CA GLY A 48 13.10 7.58 -10.52
C GLY A 48 13.08 8.54 -9.32
N ASN A 49 12.79 8.02 -8.11
CA ASN A 49 12.68 8.83 -6.89
C ASN A 49 14.02 8.90 -6.13
N CYS A 50 15.07 9.35 -6.81
CA CYS A 50 16.44 9.34 -6.28
C CYS A 50 17.05 10.74 -6.27
N PRO A 51 18.02 11.03 -5.38
CA PRO A 51 18.75 12.29 -5.42
C PRO A 51 19.44 12.48 -6.78
N ILE A 52 19.34 13.66 -7.40
CA ILE A 52 19.91 13.87 -8.74
C ILE A 52 21.44 13.78 -8.75
N GLU A 53 22.08 14.02 -7.60
CA GLU A 53 23.52 13.96 -7.41
C GLU A 53 24.10 12.56 -7.65
N ILE A 54 23.29 11.52 -7.49
CA ILE A 54 23.75 10.13 -7.67
C ILE A 54 23.90 9.75 -9.14
N ASP A 55 23.34 10.51 -10.09
CA ASP A 55 23.46 10.21 -11.52
C ASP A 55 24.88 10.43 -12.03
N GLY A 56 25.56 11.49 -11.56
CA GLY A 56 26.96 11.76 -11.88
C GLY A 56 27.96 10.76 -11.27
N MET A 57 27.49 9.86 -10.41
CA MET A 57 28.30 8.80 -9.80
C MET A 57 28.28 7.50 -10.61
N LYS A 58 27.45 7.42 -11.66
CA LYS A 58 27.33 6.27 -12.57
C LYS A 58 28.14 6.54 -13.84
N ASP A 59 28.68 5.48 -14.45
CA ASP A 59 29.19 5.53 -15.82
C ASP A 59 28.05 5.44 -16.85
N GLU A 60 28.38 5.52 -18.14
CA GLU A 60 27.41 5.44 -19.24
C GLU A 60 26.63 4.11 -19.30
N PHE A 61 27.14 3.06 -18.65
CA PHE A 61 26.49 1.74 -18.57
C PHE A 61 25.67 1.56 -17.28
N GLY A 62 25.59 2.60 -16.43
CA GLY A 62 24.89 2.58 -15.15
C GLY A 62 25.66 1.88 -14.01
N LYS A 63 26.97 1.65 -14.18
CA LYS A 63 27.84 1.14 -13.11
C LYS A 63 28.23 2.29 -12.19
N ILE A 64 28.09 2.09 -10.89
CA ILE A 64 28.54 3.09 -9.92
C ILE A 64 30.07 3.06 -9.87
N ASN A 65 30.69 4.21 -10.09
CA ASN A 65 32.13 4.38 -10.06
C ASN A 65 32.71 3.93 -8.71
N LYS A 66 33.85 3.23 -8.74
CA LYS A 66 34.44 2.62 -7.53
C LYS A 66 34.68 3.65 -6.43
N ASP A 67 35.19 4.82 -6.80
CA ASP A 67 35.53 5.91 -5.87
C ASP A 67 34.28 6.64 -5.34
N SER A 68 33.14 6.47 -6.00
CA SER A 68 31.85 7.07 -5.61
C SER A 68 30.93 6.11 -4.86
N LEU A 69 31.22 4.80 -4.85
CA LEU A 69 30.31 3.75 -4.36
C LEU A 69 29.86 3.96 -2.91
N GLN A 70 30.80 4.33 -2.03
CA GLN A 70 30.47 4.57 -0.63
C GLN A 70 29.59 5.83 -0.45
N SER A 71 29.86 6.89 -1.20
CA SER A 71 29.05 8.11 -1.18
C SER A 71 27.65 7.85 -1.74
N PHE A 72 27.56 7.07 -2.81
CA PHE A 72 26.28 6.65 -3.41
C PHE A 72 25.38 5.97 -2.38
N TYR A 73 25.91 4.97 -1.65
CA TYR A 73 25.13 4.24 -0.64
C TYR A 73 24.77 5.06 0.61
N LYS A 74 25.45 6.19 0.85
CA LYS A 74 25.03 7.14 1.90
C LYS A 74 23.85 8.01 1.46
N MET A 75 23.62 8.15 0.15
CA MET A 75 22.58 9.00 -0.41
C MET A 75 21.27 8.27 -0.69
N ILE A 76 21.32 6.97 -0.92
CA ILE A 76 20.13 6.16 -1.23
C ILE A 76 19.64 5.39 0.00
N ASP A 77 18.32 5.20 0.09
CA ASP A 77 17.72 4.37 1.14
C ASP A 77 17.82 2.89 0.76
N THR A 78 18.77 2.18 1.38
CA THR A 78 18.93 0.73 1.19
C THR A 78 18.14 -0.10 2.20
N THR A 79 17.22 0.49 2.96
CA THR A 79 16.45 -0.21 3.99
C THR A 79 15.55 -1.27 3.37
N HIS A 80 15.58 -2.47 3.95
CA HIS A 80 14.65 -3.53 3.63
C HIS A 80 13.28 -3.23 4.22
N VAL A 81 12.26 -3.31 3.38
CA VAL A 81 10.86 -3.17 3.79
C VAL A 81 10.19 -4.54 3.70
N PHE A 82 9.70 -5.02 4.84
CA PHE A 82 8.97 -6.28 4.89
C PHE A 82 7.59 -6.15 4.24
N HIS A 83 7.16 -7.19 3.53
CA HIS A 83 5.85 -7.22 2.90
C HIS A 83 4.74 -7.20 3.95
N SER A 84 3.71 -6.40 3.72
CA SER A 84 2.56 -6.28 4.62
C SER A 84 1.24 -6.64 3.94
N LEU A 85 1.26 -6.88 2.63
CA LEU A 85 0.14 -7.30 1.81
C LEU A 85 0.55 -8.47 0.91
N TYR A 86 -0.31 -9.49 0.86
CA TYR A 86 -0.30 -10.50 -0.19
C TYR A 86 -1.69 -10.54 -0.80
N SER A 87 -1.82 -10.30 -2.11
CA SER A 87 -3.14 -10.15 -2.71
C SER A 87 -3.23 -10.55 -4.18
N ASN A 88 -4.45 -10.85 -4.60
CA ASN A 88 -4.84 -11.01 -5.99
C ASN A 88 -6.07 -10.12 -6.25
N ASN A 89 -6.10 -9.45 -7.39
CA ASN A 89 -7.17 -8.53 -7.72
C ASN A 89 -7.41 -8.44 -9.23
N ARG A 90 -8.54 -7.83 -9.58
CA ARG A 90 -8.85 -7.36 -10.91
C ARG A 90 -9.25 -5.91 -10.80
N MET A 91 -8.25 -5.01 -10.86
CA MET A 91 -8.43 -3.57 -10.87
C MET A 91 -7.79 -2.96 -12.12
N TYR A 92 -8.27 -1.78 -12.54
CA TYR A 92 -7.64 -1.02 -13.62
C TYR A 92 -6.24 -0.57 -13.20
N GLU A 93 -5.30 -0.60 -14.13
CA GLU A 93 -3.96 -0.03 -13.96
C GLU A 93 -3.28 -0.48 -12.65
N TYR A 94 -3.33 -1.79 -12.38
CA TYR A 94 -2.69 -2.42 -11.24
C TYR A 94 -1.70 -3.48 -11.73
N SER A 95 -0.42 -3.30 -11.39
CA SER A 95 0.64 -4.25 -11.72
C SER A 95 1.22 -4.98 -10.51
N GLY A 96 0.81 -4.62 -9.30
CA GLY A 96 1.23 -5.32 -8.08
C GLY A 96 1.77 -4.39 -7.00
N THR A 97 1.44 -4.66 -5.74
CA THR A 97 2.16 -4.17 -4.57
C THR A 97 2.07 -5.20 -3.46
N ASN A 98 3.14 -5.33 -2.68
CA ASN A 98 3.18 -6.18 -1.49
C ASN A 98 3.07 -5.35 -0.19
N PHE A 99 2.65 -4.09 -0.30
CA PHE A 99 2.65 -3.15 0.82
C PHE A 99 1.30 -2.49 1.01
N ILE A 100 0.87 -2.48 2.26
CA ILE A 100 -0.23 -1.70 2.81
C ILE A 100 0.21 -1.10 4.14
N GLU A 101 -0.06 0.19 4.33
CA GLU A 101 0.27 0.91 5.55
C GLU A 101 -1.00 1.24 6.30
N PHE A 102 -0.95 1.15 7.63
CA PHE A 102 -2.06 1.52 8.50
C PHE A 102 -1.67 2.68 9.40
N GLU A 103 -2.53 3.69 9.46
CA GLU A 103 -2.42 4.81 10.39
C GLU A 103 -3.70 4.94 11.23
N LYS A 104 -3.54 5.31 12.50
CA LYS A 104 -4.66 5.72 13.35
C LYS A 104 -4.89 7.22 13.20
N LEU A 105 -6.08 7.58 12.72
CA LEU A 105 -6.53 8.96 12.57
C LEU A 105 -7.07 9.51 13.90
N GLU A 106 -7.08 10.84 14.04
CA GLU A 106 -7.54 11.56 15.25
C GLU A 106 -8.98 11.20 15.64
N ASN A 107 -9.85 10.95 14.65
CA ASN A 107 -11.25 10.58 14.84
C ASN A 107 -11.46 9.09 15.21
N GLY A 108 -10.37 8.38 15.55
CA GLY A 108 -10.34 6.99 15.95
C GLY A 108 -10.41 5.98 14.80
N ILE A 109 -10.50 6.42 13.55
CA ILE A 109 -10.48 5.53 12.38
C ILE A 109 -9.07 4.98 12.19
N ILE A 110 -8.94 3.67 12.00
CA ILE A 110 -7.70 3.06 11.53
C ILE A 110 -7.81 2.93 10.01
N ARG A 111 -6.99 3.70 9.29
CA ARG A 111 -7.00 3.76 7.83
C ARG A 111 -5.83 2.98 7.26
N GLY A 112 -6.14 1.99 6.43
CA GLY A 112 -5.17 1.23 5.62
C GLY A 112 -5.15 1.72 4.19
N LYS A 113 -3.97 1.89 3.58
CA LYS A 113 -3.83 2.21 2.15
C LYS A 113 -2.71 1.39 1.51
N SER A 114 -3.02 0.66 0.44
CA SER A 114 -1.98 -0.04 -0.34
C SER A 114 -1.11 0.98 -1.08
N THR A 115 0.18 0.69 -1.22
CA THR A 115 1.09 1.60 -1.92
C THR A 115 0.85 1.58 -3.43
N ASN A 116 1.19 2.67 -4.10
CA ASN A 116 1.36 2.71 -5.55
C ASN A 116 2.83 2.55 -5.90
N ASN A 117 3.09 2.28 -7.17
CA ASN A 117 4.42 2.29 -7.77
C ASN A 117 4.32 2.82 -9.20
N ALA A 118 5.42 2.80 -9.95
CA ALA A 118 5.46 3.31 -11.31
C ALA A 118 4.42 2.67 -12.26
N SER A 119 3.93 1.47 -11.94
CA SER A 119 2.97 0.71 -12.78
C SER A 119 1.64 0.41 -12.08
N THR A 120 1.41 0.93 -10.87
CA THR A 120 0.20 0.69 -10.07
C THR A 120 -0.41 2.02 -9.68
N HIS A 121 -1.57 2.30 -10.27
CA HIS A 121 -2.32 3.55 -10.10
C HIS A 121 -3.65 3.36 -9.36
N SER A 122 -3.94 2.12 -8.93
CA SER A 122 -5.09 1.74 -8.12
C SER A 122 -4.68 1.39 -6.68
N ASN A 123 -5.22 2.12 -5.70
CA ASN A 123 -4.98 1.88 -4.27
C ASN A 123 -6.19 1.26 -3.58
N LEU A 124 -6.00 0.14 -2.89
CA LEU A 124 -6.97 -0.33 -1.90
C LEU A 124 -6.93 0.57 -0.68
N VAL A 125 -8.09 1.08 -0.27
CA VAL A 125 -8.26 1.82 0.98
C VAL A 125 -9.23 1.09 1.88
N LEU A 126 -8.84 0.90 3.14
CA LEU A 126 -9.64 0.29 4.20
C LEU A 126 -9.80 1.28 5.34
N GLU A 127 -11.00 1.38 5.91
CA GLU A 127 -11.25 2.15 7.13
C GLU A 127 -11.93 1.26 8.16
N LEU A 128 -11.29 1.09 9.32
CA LEU A 128 -11.77 0.27 10.42
C LEU A 128 -12.26 1.19 11.55
N LYS A 129 -13.53 1.04 11.95
CA LYS A 129 -14.13 1.79 13.08
C LYS A 129 -15.28 0.99 13.70
N ASN A 130 -15.30 0.87 15.04
CA ASN A 130 -16.43 0.33 15.81
C ASN A 130 -17.02 -0.98 15.22
N ASN A 131 -16.17 -1.98 14.96
CA ASN A 131 -16.50 -3.28 14.34
C ASN A 131 -16.95 -3.25 12.88
N LEU A 132 -16.82 -2.11 12.20
CA LEU A 132 -17.13 -1.97 10.79
C LEU A 132 -15.85 -1.75 9.99
N CYS A 133 -15.81 -2.35 8.82
CA CYS A 133 -14.83 -2.08 7.78
C CYS A 133 -15.56 -1.45 6.59
N SER A 134 -15.11 -0.27 6.16
CA SER A 134 -15.42 0.22 4.81
C SER A 134 -14.20 0.03 3.92
N ALA A 135 -14.45 -0.20 2.64
CA ALA A 135 -13.41 -0.37 1.64
C ALA A 135 -13.78 0.34 0.34
N PHE A 136 -12.76 0.80 -0.38
CA PHE A 136 -12.90 1.32 -1.73
C PHE A 136 -11.55 1.27 -2.43
N VAL A 137 -11.57 1.36 -3.76
CA VAL A 137 -10.35 1.54 -4.56
C VAL A 137 -10.33 2.94 -5.16
N GLU A 138 -9.22 3.65 -4.99
CA GLU A 138 -8.94 4.93 -5.66
C GLU A 138 -8.09 4.63 -6.89
N LEU A 139 -8.54 5.07 -8.08
CA LEU A 139 -7.77 5.03 -9.32
C LEU A 139 -7.38 6.46 -9.70
N ASN A 140 -6.08 6.70 -9.91
CA ASN A 140 -5.57 7.91 -10.54
C ASN A 140 -4.98 7.55 -11.91
N SER A 141 -5.85 7.42 -12.92
CA SER A 141 -5.48 6.87 -14.21
C SER A 141 -4.43 7.71 -14.93
N ILE A 142 -3.43 7.05 -15.52
CA ILE A 142 -2.48 7.64 -16.48
C ILE A 142 -2.98 7.55 -17.93
N ARG A 143 -4.21 7.06 -18.11
CA ARG A 143 -4.96 7.00 -19.37
C ARG A 143 -6.12 8.00 -19.31
N ASN A 144 -6.94 8.02 -20.36
CA ASN A 144 -8.13 8.90 -20.46
C ASN A 144 -9.32 8.44 -19.59
N LEU A 145 -9.10 7.72 -18.49
CA LEU A 145 -10.17 7.34 -17.54
C LEU A 145 -10.33 8.32 -16.38
N GLY A 146 -9.34 9.18 -16.15
CA GLY A 146 -9.36 10.15 -15.05
C GLY A 146 -9.34 9.53 -13.65
N LYS A 147 -9.75 10.32 -12.66
CA LYS A 147 -9.80 9.88 -11.25
C LYS A 147 -11.12 9.19 -10.95
N ASN A 148 -11.05 7.96 -10.46
CA ASN A 148 -12.23 7.16 -10.14
C ASN A 148 -12.17 6.61 -8.72
N LYS A 149 -13.36 6.41 -8.13
CA LYS A 149 -13.52 5.73 -6.85
C LYS A 149 -14.48 4.56 -7.02
N PHE A 150 -14.01 3.36 -6.73
CA PHE A 150 -14.80 2.13 -6.81
C PHE A 150 -15.23 1.73 -5.39
N PRO A 151 -16.48 1.99 -4.98
CA PRO A 151 -16.95 1.66 -3.64
C PRO A 151 -17.17 0.16 -3.46
N LEU A 152 -17.05 -0.32 -2.21
CA LEU A 152 -17.37 -1.70 -1.85
C LEU A 152 -18.82 -2.06 -2.23
N LYS A 153 -18.98 -3.13 -3.01
CA LYS A 153 -20.26 -3.73 -3.37
C LYS A 153 -20.66 -4.81 -2.35
N SER A 154 -19.72 -5.70 -2.04
CA SER A 154 -19.90 -6.83 -1.11
C SER A 154 -18.55 -7.42 -0.70
N GLY A 155 -18.52 -8.20 0.37
CA GLY A 155 -17.32 -8.93 0.78
C GLY A 155 -17.30 -9.30 2.24
N ASN A 156 -16.16 -9.81 2.70
CA ASN A 156 -15.90 -10.14 4.10
C ASN A 156 -14.45 -9.78 4.49
N ILE A 157 -14.25 -9.57 5.78
CA ILE A 157 -12.93 -9.39 6.38
C ILE A 157 -12.90 -10.07 7.74
N LYS A 158 -11.89 -10.91 7.95
CA LYS A 158 -11.56 -11.52 9.24
C LYS A 158 -10.32 -10.84 9.80
N ILE A 159 -10.36 -10.43 11.06
CA ILE A 159 -9.24 -9.79 11.75
C ILE A 159 -8.92 -10.53 13.04
N ASP A 160 -7.63 -10.76 13.29
CA ASP A 160 -7.13 -11.27 14.55
C ASP A 160 -7.27 -10.22 15.66
N LYS A 161 -8.19 -10.46 16.60
CA LYS A 161 -8.53 -9.51 17.66
C LYS A 161 -7.35 -9.28 18.62
N ASN A 162 -6.65 -10.35 18.99
CA ASN A 162 -5.56 -10.27 19.97
C ASN A 162 -4.37 -9.48 19.42
N LEU A 163 -4.06 -9.63 18.13
CA LEU A 163 -3.01 -8.83 17.49
C LEU A 163 -3.48 -7.40 17.21
N PHE A 164 -4.75 -7.21 16.88
CA PHE A 164 -5.30 -5.88 16.64
C PHE A 164 -5.24 -5.01 17.90
N GLU A 165 -5.57 -5.57 19.06
CA GLU A 165 -5.42 -4.90 20.37
C GLU A 165 -3.96 -4.52 20.69
N LYS A 166 -2.99 -5.22 20.09
CA LYS A 166 -1.55 -4.92 20.18
C LYS A 166 -1.05 -4.00 19.05
N GLY A 167 -1.95 -3.39 18.29
CA GLY A 167 -1.59 -2.47 17.20
C GLY A 167 -1.13 -3.15 15.91
N ILE A 168 -1.52 -4.41 15.67
CA ILE A 168 -1.19 -5.15 14.43
C ILE A 168 -2.47 -5.57 13.72
N VAL A 169 -2.65 -5.12 12.48
CA VAL A 169 -3.69 -5.64 11.58
C VAL A 169 -3.17 -6.94 10.95
N LYS A 170 -3.59 -8.08 11.51
CA LYS A 170 -3.49 -9.40 10.85
C LYS A 170 -4.87 -9.78 10.32
N ALA A 171 -5.04 -9.78 9.00
CA ALA A 171 -6.36 -9.94 8.38
C ALA A 171 -6.36 -10.81 7.14
N LYS A 172 -7.52 -11.39 6.82
CA LYS A 172 -7.83 -12.02 5.53
C LYS A 172 -9.12 -11.42 5.00
N PHE A 173 -9.15 -11.07 3.72
CA PHE A 173 -10.29 -10.36 3.14
C PHE A 173 -10.62 -10.84 1.73
N HIS A 174 -11.89 -10.68 1.37
CA HIS A 174 -12.41 -10.89 0.03
C HIS A 174 -13.42 -9.81 -0.30
N PHE A 175 -13.11 -8.93 -1.27
CA PHE A 175 -13.94 -7.78 -1.62
C PHE A 175 -14.31 -7.78 -3.10
N LYS A 176 -15.55 -7.37 -3.37
CA LYS A 176 -16.04 -7.00 -4.70
C LYS A 176 -16.41 -5.52 -4.69
N PHE A 177 -16.08 -4.81 -5.76
CA PHE A 177 -16.31 -3.38 -5.89
C PHE A 177 -17.32 -3.09 -7.02
N LYS A 178 -18.04 -1.97 -6.90
CA LYS A 178 -18.90 -1.50 -7.98
C LYS A 178 -18.01 -0.92 -9.08
N ASN A 179 -18.09 -1.46 -10.29
CA ASN A 179 -17.40 -0.91 -11.45
C ASN A 179 -18.23 0.26 -12.00
N VAL A 180 -17.74 1.48 -11.80
CA VAL A 180 -18.44 2.70 -12.25
C VAL A 180 -18.11 3.07 -13.70
N ILE A 181 -17.11 2.41 -14.30
CA ILE A 181 -16.66 2.63 -15.68
C ILE A 181 -17.28 1.58 -16.61
N GLU A 182 -17.18 0.30 -16.25
CA GLU A 182 -17.70 -0.82 -17.03
C GLU A 182 -18.60 -1.71 -16.13
N PRO A 183 -19.88 -1.37 -15.93
CA PRO A 183 -20.75 -2.00 -14.92
C PRO A 183 -20.85 -3.53 -14.97
N ASP A 184 -20.69 -4.12 -16.16
CA ASP A 184 -20.79 -5.55 -16.40
C ASP A 184 -19.49 -6.31 -16.08
N LYS A 185 -18.37 -5.60 -15.87
CA LYS A 185 -17.09 -6.21 -15.50
C LYS A 185 -16.91 -6.19 -13.99
N GLU A 186 -16.74 -7.39 -13.41
CA GLU A 186 -16.46 -7.53 -11.99
C GLU A 186 -15.07 -6.97 -11.63
N LEU A 187 -15.04 -6.18 -10.54
CA LEU A 187 -13.82 -5.75 -9.87
C LEU A 187 -13.76 -6.42 -8.50
N PHE A 188 -12.60 -6.98 -8.16
CA PHE A 188 -12.40 -7.64 -6.87
C PHE A 188 -10.99 -7.38 -6.34
N TRP A 189 -10.83 -7.50 -5.02
CA TRP A 189 -9.53 -7.53 -4.36
C TRP A 189 -9.60 -8.46 -3.16
N ASN A 190 -8.74 -9.48 -3.16
CA ASN A 190 -8.69 -10.49 -2.12
C ASN A 190 -7.27 -10.64 -1.62
N GLY A 191 -7.08 -10.87 -0.33
CA GLY A 191 -5.72 -10.96 0.19
C GLY A 191 -5.60 -11.21 1.68
N MET A 192 -4.35 -11.11 2.13
CA MET A 192 -3.91 -11.23 3.51
C MET A 192 -3.07 -10.01 3.87
N ILE A 193 -3.22 -9.55 5.11
CA ILE A 193 -2.56 -8.36 5.64
C ILE A 193 -1.81 -8.75 6.91
N TYR A 194 -0.59 -8.25 7.04
CA TYR A 194 0.15 -8.24 8.30
C TYR A 194 0.88 -6.90 8.43
N SER A 195 0.28 -5.94 9.12
CA SER A 195 0.85 -4.58 9.25
C SER A 195 0.70 -4.04 10.66
N LYS A 196 1.72 -3.31 11.13
CA LYS A 196 1.58 -2.46 12.32
C LYS A 196 0.68 -1.26 12.02
N ILE A 197 0.02 -0.75 13.04
CA ILE A 197 -0.74 0.49 13.02
C ILE A 197 0.18 1.60 13.53
N ASN A 198 0.47 2.57 12.68
CA ASN A 198 1.29 3.73 13.05
C ASN A 198 0.42 4.76 13.77
N ASN A 199 0.90 5.27 14.91
CA ASN A 199 0.31 6.40 15.59
C ASN A 199 0.94 7.68 15.04
N LYS A 200 0.17 8.59 14.45
CA LYS A 200 0.63 9.97 14.24
C LYS A 200 0.59 10.71 15.58
N HIS A 201 1.53 10.39 16.47
CA HIS A 201 1.91 11.31 17.53
C HIS A 201 3.28 11.89 17.16
N THR A 202 3.26 13.15 16.69
CA THR A 202 4.41 14.07 16.55
C THR A 202 5.58 13.63 15.67
N LYS A 203 5.48 13.92 14.36
CA LYS A 203 6.62 14.51 13.63
C LYS A 203 6.37 16.02 13.52
N GLN A 204 6.68 16.76 14.58
CA GLN A 204 6.89 18.20 14.47
C GLN A 204 8.38 18.43 14.20
N VAL A 205 8.67 18.71 12.93
CA VAL A 205 9.58 19.75 12.44
C VAL A 205 10.65 20.23 13.45
N HIS A 206 11.84 19.65 13.40
CA HIS A 206 13.05 20.44 13.62
C HIS A 206 13.43 21.10 12.29
N LYS A 207 12.90 22.31 12.10
CA LYS A 207 13.49 23.36 11.28
C LYS A 207 13.70 24.56 12.19
N GLN A 208 14.92 24.71 12.69
CA GLN A 208 15.78 25.87 12.54
C GLN A 208 17.16 25.51 13.08
#